data_AF-A0A2W6BLR0-F1
#
_entry.id   AF-A0A2W6BLR0-F1
#
_cell.length_a   1.000
_cell.length_b   1.000
_cell.length_c   1.000
_cell.angle_alpha   90.00
_cell.angle_beta   90.00
_cell.angle_gamma   90.00
#
_symmetry.space_group_name_H-M   'P 1'
#
loop_
_entity.id
_entity.type
_entity.pdbx_description
1 polymer ?
#
loop_
_entity_poly.entity_id
_entity_poly.type
_entity_poly.pdbx_seq_one_letter_code
_entity_poly.pdbx_strand_id
1 'polypeptide(L)'
;MSKRHPNLTLLLTLALLLASPAVSRADDKGGASFAGTGYQLSGPFLSYWIANGGLDRFGYPLTDVMHDPALDLDVQYVERGRLELHHAAGGDVVMLGRVGAELIAAEHCAFPPATSGVGNYFAETGYRVPPVFFAYWQKRGGLASYGYPLSPTYQANGMLVQWFERARFELHPENAGTPYNVELTALGRNLLDRRAALLPYLRVVGDRLVFGPDDKPLLLKGVNYSPSAHPWRLWQEWDEPTVVKDFALMHDLGSNTVRIFVTVDDWQHGYFTRPRMERLLQIASGYGIRPIVSLFDSYRKYPAPGWDNWPTSDSDPAAPMEHDYLSAVVGPYALDTRILAWDICNEVDYVIPYAEWVWKEHAANRLAWLRRIAAYVRTIDRAHPLTVGLTTHYGLNQPVQAADGVGGIVDYVSFHYYEHNYY
;
A
#
# COMPACT_ATOMS: atom_id res chain seq x y z
N MET A 1 26.82 -56.38 -14.17
CA MET A 1 27.60 -55.79 -13.06
C MET A 1 28.13 -54.42 -13.49
N SER A 2 27.78 -53.39 -12.71
CA SER A 2 28.38 -52.04 -12.64
C SER A 2 28.66 -51.28 -13.95
N LYS A 3 27.87 -50.24 -14.22
CA LYS A 3 28.40 -49.00 -14.82
C LYS A 3 27.90 -47.78 -14.04
N ARG A 4 28.86 -47.12 -13.39
CA ARG A 4 28.76 -45.84 -12.69
C ARG A 4 28.58 -44.72 -13.72
N HIS A 5 27.70 -43.77 -13.44
CA HIS A 5 27.68 -42.46 -14.08
C HIS A 5 28.69 -41.53 -13.38
N PRO A 6 29.51 -40.75 -14.09
CA PRO A 6 30.19 -39.61 -13.52
C PRO A 6 29.32 -38.35 -13.64
N ASN A 7 29.28 -37.57 -12.55
CA ASN A 7 28.66 -36.26 -12.46
C ASN A 7 29.42 -35.26 -13.33
N LEU A 8 28.71 -34.59 -14.24
CA LEU A 8 29.19 -33.39 -14.94
C LEU A 8 28.74 -32.16 -14.15
N THR A 9 29.70 -31.47 -13.55
CA THR A 9 29.54 -30.17 -12.89
C THR A 9 29.23 -29.13 -13.96
N LEU A 10 28.01 -28.59 -13.97
CA LEU A 10 27.61 -27.50 -14.87
C LEU A 10 28.09 -26.16 -14.28
N LEU A 11 29.14 -25.60 -14.87
CA LEU A 11 29.53 -24.20 -14.70
C LEU A 11 28.45 -23.30 -15.31
N LEU A 12 27.64 -22.65 -14.47
CA LEU A 12 26.80 -21.53 -14.90
C LEU A 12 27.65 -20.26 -14.92
N THR A 13 28.09 -19.87 -16.10
CA THR A 13 28.54 -18.50 -16.40
C THR A 13 27.31 -17.59 -16.44
N LEU A 14 27.16 -16.74 -15.42
CA LEU A 14 26.17 -15.68 -15.39
C LEU A 14 26.61 -14.55 -16.33
N ALA A 15 26.05 -14.52 -17.54
CA ALA A 15 26.21 -13.40 -18.45
C ALA A 15 25.35 -12.22 -17.92
N LEU A 16 26.00 -11.14 -17.50
CA LEU A 16 25.36 -9.85 -17.26
C LEU A 16 24.73 -9.35 -18.58
N LEU A 17 23.41 -9.51 -18.74
CA LEU A 17 22.65 -8.59 -19.58
C LEU A 17 22.44 -7.31 -18.78
N LEU A 18 23.08 -6.23 -19.22
CA LEU A 18 22.74 -4.86 -18.86
C LEU A 18 21.32 -4.56 -19.40
N ALA A 19 20.29 -4.98 -18.67
CA ALA A 19 18.98 -4.39 -18.81
C ALA A 19 19.04 -3.02 -18.11
N SER A 20 19.02 -1.93 -18.88
CA SER A 20 18.73 -0.61 -18.33
C SER A 20 17.44 -0.72 -17.51
N PRO A 21 17.39 -0.29 -16.24
CA PRO A 21 16.13 -0.22 -15.52
C PRO A 21 15.29 0.84 -16.23
N ALA A 22 14.35 0.39 -17.04
CA ALA A 22 13.51 1.24 -17.84
C ALA A 22 12.65 2.09 -16.90
N VAL A 23 13.06 3.34 -16.67
CA VAL A 23 12.14 4.42 -16.32
C VAL A 23 11.13 4.45 -17.45
N SER A 24 9.94 3.89 -17.24
CA SER A 24 8.88 4.00 -18.23
C SER A 24 8.34 5.42 -18.14
N ARG A 25 8.60 6.19 -19.21
CA ARG A 25 7.91 7.40 -19.69
C ARG A 25 7.48 8.40 -18.61
N ALA A 26 8.01 9.63 -18.69
CA ALA A 26 7.40 10.78 -18.02
C ALA A 26 5.92 10.84 -18.45
N ASP A 27 4.99 10.76 -17.50
CA ASP A 27 3.59 11.01 -17.82
C ASP A 27 3.37 12.51 -18.09
N ASP A 28 2.23 12.87 -18.65
CA ASP A 28 1.90 14.26 -19.00
C ASP A 28 1.79 15.19 -17.76
N LYS A 29 1.95 14.65 -16.53
CA LYS A 29 1.96 15.34 -15.24
C LYS A 29 3.34 15.39 -14.57
N GLY A 30 4.41 14.89 -15.23
CA GLY A 30 5.78 15.00 -14.74
C GLY A 30 6.20 13.95 -13.69
N GLY A 31 5.48 12.82 -13.59
CA GLY A 31 5.86 11.68 -12.76
C GLY A 31 6.74 10.65 -13.47
N ALA A 32 7.48 9.85 -12.71
CA ALA A 32 8.27 8.70 -13.18
C ALA A 32 7.69 7.40 -12.65
N SER A 33 7.25 6.51 -13.54
CA SER A 33 6.63 5.22 -13.20
C SER A 33 7.65 4.09 -13.23
N PHE A 34 7.54 3.17 -12.27
CA PHE A 34 8.49 2.08 -12.08
C PHE A 34 7.81 0.72 -12.23
N ALA A 35 7.87 0.14 -13.43
CA ALA A 35 7.21 -1.13 -13.77
C ALA A 35 7.53 -2.30 -12.83
N GLY A 36 8.72 -2.32 -12.22
CA GLY A 36 9.12 -3.36 -11.26
C GLY A 36 8.32 -3.37 -9.95
N THR A 37 7.68 -2.24 -9.61
CA THR A 37 6.90 -2.11 -8.36
C THR A 37 5.46 -1.66 -8.60
N GLY A 38 5.18 -1.06 -9.76
CA GLY A 38 3.87 -0.49 -10.08
C GLY A 38 3.67 0.94 -9.55
N TYR A 39 4.57 1.46 -8.72
CA TYR A 39 4.44 2.78 -8.11
C TYR A 39 5.09 3.91 -8.94
N GLN A 40 4.63 5.13 -8.70
CA GLN A 40 5.14 6.35 -9.33
C GLN A 40 5.79 7.28 -8.30
N LEU A 41 6.87 7.94 -8.68
CA LEU A 41 7.38 9.14 -7.99
C LEU A 41 6.99 10.38 -8.79
N SER A 42 6.49 11.42 -8.14
CA SER A 42 6.15 12.69 -8.81
C SER A 42 6.50 13.91 -7.97
N GLY A 43 6.45 15.10 -8.58
CA GLY A 43 6.59 16.39 -7.89
C GLY A 43 7.85 16.53 -7.02
N PRO A 44 7.72 17.03 -5.77
CA PRO A 44 8.84 17.19 -4.85
C PRO A 44 9.56 15.88 -4.52
N PHE A 45 8.85 14.75 -4.41
CA PHE A 45 9.44 13.45 -4.12
C PHE A 45 10.35 12.98 -5.25
N LEU A 46 9.89 13.07 -6.51
CA LEU A 46 10.72 12.72 -7.67
C LEU A 46 11.94 13.63 -7.79
N SER A 47 11.75 14.94 -7.61
CA SER A 47 12.83 15.92 -7.71
C SER A 47 13.91 15.66 -6.65
N TYR A 48 13.51 15.39 -5.41
CA TYR A 48 14.43 15.02 -4.35
C TYR A 48 15.14 13.70 -4.66
N TRP A 49 14.41 12.67 -5.08
CA TRP A 49 14.95 11.36 -5.39
C TRP A 49 16.02 11.43 -6.48
N ILE A 50 15.75 12.14 -7.58
CA ILE A 50 16.73 12.35 -8.68
C ILE A 50 17.95 13.12 -8.18
N ALA A 51 17.75 14.24 -7.49
CA ALA A 51 18.83 15.11 -7.05
C ALA A 51 19.77 14.44 -6.02
N ASN A 52 19.28 13.44 -5.28
CA ASN A 52 20.00 12.84 -4.16
C ASN A 52 20.59 11.44 -4.45
N GLY A 53 20.57 10.98 -5.71
CA GLY A 53 21.26 9.76 -6.14
C GLY A 53 20.36 8.67 -6.71
N GLY A 54 19.05 8.93 -6.81
CA GLY A 54 18.10 8.09 -7.51
C GLY A 54 18.10 6.62 -7.08
N LEU A 55 18.05 5.74 -8.08
CA LEU A 55 17.87 4.30 -7.89
C LEU A 55 18.99 3.68 -7.07
N ASP A 56 20.23 4.10 -7.32
CA ASP A 56 21.41 3.59 -6.62
C ASP A 56 21.33 3.82 -5.11
N ARG A 57 20.74 4.94 -4.69
CA ARG A 57 20.66 5.31 -3.27
C ARG A 57 19.37 4.87 -2.61
N PHE A 58 18.23 5.11 -3.24
CA PHE A 58 16.93 4.94 -2.61
C PHE A 58 16.24 3.64 -3.00
N GLY A 59 16.65 3.04 -4.13
CA GLY A 59 15.92 1.95 -4.75
C GLY A 59 14.58 2.39 -5.32
N TYR A 60 13.72 1.42 -5.59
CA TYR A 60 12.40 1.64 -6.17
C TYR A 60 11.39 2.19 -5.14
N PRO A 61 10.37 2.96 -5.58
CA PRO A 61 9.22 3.30 -4.73
C PRO A 61 8.46 2.04 -4.32
N LEU A 62 7.92 2.05 -3.10
CA LEU A 62 7.19 0.93 -2.50
C LEU A 62 5.74 1.24 -2.14
N THR A 63 5.36 2.52 -2.22
CA THR A 63 4.01 3.01 -1.99
C THR A 63 3.76 4.19 -2.93
N ASP A 64 2.50 4.58 -3.09
CA ASP A 64 2.18 5.95 -3.47
C ASP A 64 2.46 6.92 -2.31
N VAL A 65 2.26 8.21 -2.55
CA VAL A 65 2.27 9.21 -1.47
C VAL A 65 1.09 8.95 -0.56
N MET A 66 1.37 8.80 0.73
CA MET A 66 0.39 8.56 1.78
C MET A 66 0.57 9.57 2.92
N HIS A 67 -0.51 9.88 3.64
CA HIS A 67 -0.41 10.70 4.83
C HIS A 67 -0.07 9.81 6.03
N ASP A 68 1.01 10.13 6.75
CA ASP A 68 1.38 9.45 7.99
C ASP A 68 0.82 10.24 9.19
N PRO A 69 -0.28 9.80 9.83
CA PRO A 69 -0.93 10.55 10.90
C PRO A 69 -0.08 10.64 12.17
N ALA A 70 0.91 9.74 12.36
CA ALA A 70 1.80 9.81 13.52
C ALA A 70 2.86 10.91 13.36
N LEU A 71 3.20 11.26 12.12
CA LEU A 71 4.16 12.31 11.78
C LEU A 71 3.48 13.62 11.38
N ASP A 72 2.21 13.54 10.97
CA ASP A 72 1.46 14.61 10.31
C ASP A 72 2.16 15.10 9.03
N LEU A 73 2.61 14.14 8.20
CA LEU A 73 3.36 14.41 6.97
C LEU A 73 2.85 13.57 5.81
N ASP A 74 2.91 14.11 4.60
CA ASP A 74 2.88 13.28 3.40
C ASP A 74 4.23 12.56 3.24
N VAL A 75 4.18 11.24 3.08
CA VAL A 75 5.35 10.37 3.00
C VAL A 75 5.24 9.42 1.83
N GLN A 76 6.38 8.97 1.32
CA GLN A 76 6.45 7.90 0.34
C GLN A 76 7.59 6.94 0.69
N TYR A 77 7.29 5.66 0.79
CA TYR A 77 8.30 4.64 1.06
C TYR A 77 9.03 4.29 -0.23
N VAL A 78 10.35 4.18 -0.12
CA VAL A 78 11.26 3.65 -1.15
C VAL A 78 12.05 2.50 -0.53
N GLU A 79 12.66 1.61 -1.32
CA GLU A 79 13.30 0.41 -0.76
C GLU A 79 14.23 0.69 0.42
N ARG A 80 15.05 1.73 0.32
CA ARG A 80 16.09 2.07 1.29
C ARG A 80 15.72 3.18 2.26
N GLY A 81 14.48 3.67 2.27
CA GLY A 81 14.03 4.66 3.26
C GLY A 81 12.59 5.17 3.10
N ARG A 82 12.27 6.24 3.81
CA ARG A 82 10.97 6.95 3.72
C ARG A 82 11.25 8.40 3.36
N LEU A 83 10.73 8.87 2.23
CA LEU A 83 10.77 10.29 1.89
C LEU A 83 9.63 10.99 2.62
N GLU A 84 9.88 12.16 3.19
CA GLU A 84 8.92 12.93 3.98
C GLU A 84 8.84 14.36 3.44
N LEU A 85 7.63 14.84 3.17
CA LEU A 85 7.38 16.22 2.76
C LEU A 85 7.10 17.08 4.00
N HIS A 86 8.04 17.95 4.34
CA HIS A 86 7.93 18.87 5.47
C HIS A 86 7.49 20.24 4.99
N HIS A 87 6.37 20.74 5.51
CA HIS A 87 5.89 22.09 5.23
C HIS A 87 6.64 23.11 6.08
N ALA A 88 7.37 24.02 5.43
CA ALA A 88 8.11 25.09 6.11
C ALA A 88 7.72 26.46 5.56
N ALA A 89 7.94 27.53 6.33
CA ALA A 89 7.62 28.91 5.93
C ALA A 89 8.34 29.36 4.64
N GLY A 90 9.41 28.67 4.23
CA GLY A 90 10.15 28.90 2.98
C GLY A 90 9.74 28.01 1.81
N GLY A 91 8.67 27.23 1.96
CA GLY A 91 8.22 26.22 0.99
C GLY A 91 8.44 24.79 1.49
N ASP A 92 7.87 23.84 0.76
CA ASP A 92 7.95 22.43 1.12
C ASP A 92 9.36 21.87 0.88
N VAL A 93 9.85 21.09 1.83
CA VAL A 93 11.17 20.44 1.78
C VAL A 93 10.99 18.94 1.94
N VAL A 94 11.47 18.17 0.95
CA VAL A 94 11.57 16.72 1.09
C VAL A 94 12.85 16.35 1.80
N MET A 95 12.77 15.46 2.77
CA MET A 95 13.93 14.88 3.44
C MET A 95 13.76 13.38 3.68
N LEU A 96 14.88 12.70 3.95
CA LEU A 96 14.85 11.31 4.37
C LEU A 96 14.42 11.21 5.84
N GLY A 97 13.41 10.39 6.11
CA GLY A 97 12.92 10.09 7.44
C GLY A 97 13.97 9.41 8.31
N ARG A 98 13.79 9.49 9.63
CA ARG A 98 14.70 8.90 10.63
C ARG A 98 14.48 7.38 10.80
N VAL A 99 14.37 6.68 9.68
CA VAL A 99 14.03 5.25 9.62
C VAL A 99 15.06 4.35 10.33
N GLY A 100 16.32 4.78 10.39
CA GLY A 100 17.36 4.08 11.13
C GLY A 100 17.16 4.18 12.64
N ALA A 101 16.81 5.38 13.13
CA ALA A 101 16.47 5.60 14.54
C ALA A 101 15.20 4.85 14.96
N GLU A 102 14.18 4.83 14.09
CA GLU A 102 12.93 4.09 14.33
C GLU A 102 13.19 2.59 14.47
N LEU A 103 13.92 1.99 13.53
CA LEU A 103 14.15 0.54 13.52
C LEU A 103 15.10 0.07 14.62
N ILE A 104 16.21 0.79 14.86
CA ILE A 104 17.17 0.39 15.89
C ILE A 104 16.55 0.42 17.30
N ALA A 105 15.70 1.42 17.57
CA ALA A 105 14.96 1.53 18.82
C ALA A 105 13.96 0.38 18.97
N ALA A 106 13.24 0.07 17.89
CA ALA A 106 12.23 -0.96 17.89
C ALA A 106 12.82 -2.39 17.95
N GLU A 107 14.06 -2.59 17.48
CA GLU A 107 14.82 -3.84 17.66
C GLU A 107 15.42 -3.98 19.07
N HIS A 108 15.26 -2.98 19.96
CA HIS A 108 15.91 -2.91 21.26
C HIS A 108 17.43 -3.07 21.19
N CYS A 109 18.02 -2.68 20.06
CA CYS A 109 19.46 -2.69 19.86
C CYS A 109 20.10 -1.55 20.65
N ALA A 110 20.61 -1.85 21.84
CA ALA A 110 21.39 -0.92 22.65
C ALA A 110 22.88 -1.17 22.44
N PHE A 111 23.59 -0.18 21.91
CA PHE A 111 25.03 -0.24 21.77
C PHE A 111 25.70 0.67 22.81
N PRO A 112 26.77 0.20 23.50
CA PRO A 112 27.57 1.10 24.31
C PRO A 112 28.33 2.08 23.40
N PRO A 113 28.49 3.35 23.81
CA PRO A 113 29.30 4.31 23.06
C PRO A 113 30.71 3.79 22.81
N ALA A 114 31.19 3.92 21.57
CA ALA A 114 32.52 3.47 21.17
C ALA A 114 33.47 4.67 21.06
N THR A 115 33.98 5.12 22.21
CA THR A 115 34.86 6.30 22.28
C THR A 115 36.29 6.02 21.78
N SER A 116 36.73 4.76 21.82
CA SER A 116 38.03 4.29 21.32
C SER A 116 37.91 3.58 19.96
N GLY A 117 38.84 3.85 19.03
CA GLY A 117 38.87 3.20 17.72
C GLY A 117 39.35 4.13 16.60
N VAL A 118 39.47 3.59 15.38
CA VAL A 118 39.85 4.35 14.17
C VAL A 118 38.60 4.91 13.51
N GLY A 119 38.62 6.19 13.15
CA GLY A 119 37.52 6.85 12.44
C GLY A 119 37.12 8.19 13.04
N ASN A 120 36.23 8.89 12.34
CA ASN A 120 35.72 10.21 12.70
C ASN A 120 34.76 10.09 13.88
N TYR A 121 35.07 10.78 14.99
CA TYR A 121 34.26 10.78 16.20
C TYR A 121 33.16 11.83 16.13
N PHE A 122 31.95 11.43 16.51
CA PHE A 122 30.78 12.31 16.65
C PHE A 122 30.46 12.45 18.14
N ALA A 123 30.65 13.66 18.68
CA ALA A 123 30.49 13.92 20.12
C ALA A 123 29.03 13.81 20.57
N GLU A 124 28.10 14.07 19.64
CA GLU A 124 26.66 14.07 19.86
C GLU A 124 26.11 12.68 20.20
N THR A 125 26.73 11.62 19.67
CA THR A 125 26.28 10.23 19.89
C THR A 125 27.35 9.32 20.50
N GLY A 126 28.60 9.78 20.60
CA GLY A 126 29.70 9.02 21.18
C GLY A 126 30.21 7.87 20.30
N TYR A 127 29.84 7.84 19.02
CA TYR A 127 30.27 6.82 18.06
C TYR A 127 31.32 7.36 17.08
N ARG A 128 32.13 6.43 16.56
CA ARG A 128 33.07 6.67 15.48
C ARG A 128 32.57 6.06 14.18
N VAL A 129 32.77 6.77 13.08
CA VAL A 129 32.51 6.27 11.73
C VAL A 129 33.84 5.92 11.07
N PRO A 130 34.06 4.68 10.63
CA PRO A 130 35.33 4.27 10.02
C PRO A 130 35.54 4.99 8.67
N PRO A 131 36.80 5.14 8.20
CA PRO A 131 37.11 5.93 7.01
C PRO A 131 36.27 5.57 5.77
N VAL A 132 35.99 4.28 5.54
CA VAL A 132 35.20 3.82 4.38
C VAL A 132 33.75 4.33 4.42
N PHE A 133 33.10 4.29 5.58
CA PHE A 133 31.75 4.82 5.75
C PHE A 133 31.74 6.35 5.82
N PHE A 134 32.76 6.97 6.43
CA PHE A 134 32.82 8.43 6.52
C PHE A 134 33.03 9.07 5.14
N ALA A 135 33.85 8.48 4.28
CA ALA A 135 34.02 8.93 2.90
C ALA A 135 32.71 8.84 2.11
N TYR A 136 31.97 7.74 2.27
CA TYR A 136 30.65 7.59 1.65
C TYR A 136 29.65 8.62 2.20
N TRP A 137 29.55 8.74 3.52
CA TRP A 137 28.67 9.67 4.23
C TRP A 137 28.91 11.11 3.75
N GLN A 138 30.17 11.57 3.75
CA GLN A 138 30.54 12.93 3.37
C GLN A 138 30.24 13.20 1.88
N LYS A 139 30.58 12.26 0.99
CA LYS A 139 30.34 12.40 -0.45
C LYS A 139 28.86 12.43 -0.81
N ARG A 140 28.00 11.79 -0.02
CA ARG A 140 26.57 11.61 -0.31
C ARG A 140 25.65 12.48 0.56
N GLY A 141 26.13 13.65 1.00
CA GLY A 141 25.31 14.69 1.66
C GLY A 141 25.42 14.76 3.19
N GLY A 142 26.20 13.87 3.79
CA GLY A 142 26.56 13.93 5.21
C GLY A 142 25.38 13.99 6.16
N LEU A 143 25.44 14.93 7.11
CA LEU A 143 24.51 15.03 8.22
C LEU A 143 23.06 15.22 7.78
N ALA A 144 22.83 16.09 6.79
CA ALA A 144 21.49 16.34 6.26
C ALA A 144 20.87 15.08 5.63
N SER A 145 21.71 14.18 5.12
CA SER A 145 21.31 13.00 4.37
C SER A 145 21.14 11.75 5.24
N TYR A 146 22.03 11.54 6.21
CA TYR A 146 22.08 10.30 6.98
C TYR A 146 21.89 10.51 8.49
N GLY A 147 22.07 11.74 8.95
CA GLY A 147 22.13 12.04 10.37
C GLY A 147 23.41 11.52 11.05
N TYR A 148 23.37 11.50 12.37
CA TYR A 148 24.45 11.02 13.22
C TYR A 148 24.52 9.48 13.26
N PRO A 149 25.70 8.89 13.53
CA PRO A 149 25.81 7.46 13.78
C PRO A 149 25.08 7.09 15.08
N LEU A 150 24.39 5.95 15.09
CA LEU A 150 23.62 5.43 16.23
C LEU A 150 24.18 4.12 16.80
N SER A 151 25.24 3.58 16.20
CA SER A 151 25.90 2.35 16.65
C SER A 151 27.41 2.42 16.39
N PRO A 152 28.23 1.56 17.04
CA PRO A 152 29.52 1.19 16.50
C PRO A 152 29.33 0.41 15.18
N THR A 153 30.42 0.17 14.48
CA THR A 153 30.43 -0.82 13.40
C THR A 153 30.44 -2.23 13.98
N TYR A 154 29.68 -3.15 13.41
CA TYR A 154 29.70 -4.56 13.79
C TYR A 154 29.41 -5.47 12.58
N GLN A 155 29.67 -6.77 12.73
CA GLN A 155 29.37 -7.75 11.68
C GLN A 155 27.91 -8.20 11.77
N ALA A 156 27.17 -8.09 10.67
CA ALA A 156 25.81 -8.60 10.53
C ALA A 156 25.69 -9.31 9.18
N ASN A 157 25.27 -10.58 9.18
CA ASN A 157 25.10 -11.39 7.97
C ASN A 157 26.33 -11.40 7.03
N GLY A 158 27.54 -11.38 7.61
CA GLY A 158 28.80 -11.38 6.84
C GLY A 158 29.24 -10.02 6.31
N MET A 159 28.49 -8.95 6.60
CA MET A 159 28.81 -7.58 6.20
C MET A 159 29.18 -6.73 7.42
N LEU A 160 30.15 -5.83 7.25
CA LEU A 160 30.36 -4.77 8.23
C LEU A 160 29.22 -3.77 8.09
N VAL A 161 28.53 -3.46 9.18
CA VAL A 161 27.38 -2.55 9.17
C VAL A 161 27.52 -1.45 10.22
N GLN A 162 26.86 -0.32 9.99
CA GLN A 162 26.70 0.74 10.99
C GLN A 162 25.36 1.44 10.82
N TRP A 163 24.66 1.70 11.92
CA TRP A 163 23.42 2.47 11.94
C TRP A 163 23.71 3.97 12.01
N PHE A 164 22.87 4.72 11.30
CA PHE A 164 22.75 6.16 11.37
C PHE A 164 21.28 6.51 11.59
N GLU A 165 20.96 7.76 11.92
CA GLU A 165 19.58 8.17 12.18
C GLU A 165 18.64 7.89 11.01
N ARG A 166 19.12 8.01 9.76
CA ARG A 166 18.29 7.91 8.55
C ARG A 166 18.65 6.73 7.64
N ALA A 167 19.64 5.92 8.01
CA ALA A 167 20.10 4.80 7.18
C ALA A 167 20.86 3.75 7.99
N ARG A 168 21.08 2.58 7.40
CA ARG A 168 22.09 1.61 7.84
C ARG A 168 23.02 1.33 6.67
N PHE A 169 24.31 1.51 6.89
CA PHE A 169 25.33 1.27 5.86
C PHE A 169 25.78 -0.17 5.93
N GLU A 170 25.99 -0.77 4.76
CA GLU A 170 26.51 -2.12 4.57
C GLU A 170 27.76 -2.03 3.69
N LEU A 171 28.87 -2.62 4.16
CA LEU A 171 30.08 -2.75 3.37
C LEU A 171 30.00 -4.03 2.55
N HIS A 172 30.22 -3.89 1.23
CA HIS A 172 30.23 -4.95 0.24
C HIS A 172 31.64 -5.13 -0.34
N PRO A 173 32.52 -5.93 0.30
CA PRO A 173 33.92 -6.09 -0.11
C PRO A 173 34.08 -6.60 -1.55
N GLU A 174 33.12 -7.38 -2.05
CA GLU A 174 33.03 -7.85 -3.43
C GLU A 174 32.96 -6.69 -4.45
N ASN A 175 32.49 -5.53 -4.02
CA ASN A 175 32.35 -4.31 -4.82
C ASN A 175 33.48 -3.30 -4.55
N ALA A 176 34.59 -3.73 -3.91
CA ALA A 176 35.71 -2.86 -3.60
C ALA A 176 36.24 -2.11 -4.84
N GLY A 177 36.49 -0.80 -4.67
CA GLY A 177 36.92 0.08 -5.76
C GLY A 177 35.78 0.65 -6.62
N THR A 178 34.53 0.25 -6.38
CA THR A 178 33.35 0.80 -7.05
C THR A 178 32.56 1.75 -6.14
N PRO A 179 31.63 2.56 -6.69
CA PRO A 179 30.67 3.32 -5.89
C PRO A 179 29.73 2.47 -5.03
N TYR A 180 29.65 1.16 -5.28
CA TYR A 180 28.76 0.19 -4.62
C TYR A 180 29.44 -0.61 -3.51
N ASN A 181 30.67 -0.24 -3.12
CA ASN A 181 31.35 -0.83 -1.96
C ASN A 181 30.61 -0.52 -0.65
N VAL A 182 29.83 0.57 -0.61
CA VAL A 182 28.94 0.88 0.52
C VAL A 182 27.53 1.06 -0.03
N GLU A 183 26.61 0.26 0.48
CA GLU A 183 25.19 0.32 0.13
C GLU A 183 24.34 0.63 1.36
N LEU A 184 23.09 1.05 1.13
CA LEU A 184 22.12 1.21 2.20
C LEU A 184 21.26 -0.05 2.27
N THR A 185 21.04 -0.56 3.48
CA THR A 185 20.03 -1.56 3.76
C THR A 185 18.66 -1.07 3.28
N ALA A 186 17.79 -1.99 2.85
CA ALA A 186 16.39 -1.73 2.50
C ALA A 186 15.50 -1.36 3.72
N LEU A 187 15.88 -0.32 4.47
CA LEU A 187 15.20 0.08 5.71
C LEU A 187 13.78 0.60 5.46
N GLY A 188 13.49 1.16 4.29
CA GLY A 188 12.13 1.59 3.95
C GLY A 188 11.19 0.40 3.86
N ARG A 189 11.63 -0.69 3.20
CA ARG A 189 10.89 -1.96 3.18
C ARG A 189 10.71 -2.54 4.58
N ASN A 190 11.81 -2.65 5.36
CA ASN A 190 11.75 -3.20 6.71
C ASN A 190 10.78 -2.43 7.62
N LEU A 191 10.79 -1.09 7.53
CA LEU A 191 9.90 -0.25 8.31
C LEU A 191 8.45 -0.37 7.86
N LEU A 192 8.20 -0.42 6.56
CA LEU A 192 6.87 -0.62 5.99
C LEU A 192 6.26 -1.94 6.47
N ASP A 193 7.02 -3.04 6.34
CA ASP A 193 6.60 -4.38 6.76
C ASP A 193 6.33 -4.42 8.29
N ARG A 194 7.18 -3.77 9.08
CA ARG A 194 7.01 -3.69 10.54
C ARG A 194 5.77 -2.89 10.93
N ARG A 195 5.52 -1.75 10.29
CA ARG A 195 4.32 -0.92 10.57
C ARG A 195 3.06 -1.70 10.23
N ALA A 196 3.04 -2.35 9.06
CA ALA A 196 1.93 -3.23 8.68
C ALA A 196 1.68 -4.34 9.71
N ALA A 197 2.73 -4.90 10.32
CA ALA A 197 2.56 -5.94 11.35
C ALA A 197 2.03 -5.44 12.71
N LEU A 198 2.20 -4.16 13.03
CA LEU A 198 1.85 -3.59 14.35
C LEU A 198 0.54 -2.82 14.35
N LEU A 199 0.04 -2.43 13.19
CA LEU A 199 -1.17 -1.64 13.06
C LEU A 199 -2.42 -2.49 13.28
N PRO A 200 -3.46 -1.95 13.95
CA PRO A 200 -4.68 -2.70 14.20
C PRO A 200 -5.56 -2.78 12.95
N TYR A 201 -5.42 -3.88 12.21
CA TYR A 201 -6.28 -4.19 11.07
C TYR A 201 -7.42 -5.13 11.47
N LEU A 202 -8.47 -5.09 10.65
CA LEU A 202 -9.44 -6.17 10.59
C LEU A 202 -8.75 -7.41 9.99
N ARG A 203 -8.95 -8.57 10.62
CA ARG A 203 -8.51 -9.86 10.08
C ARG A 203 -9.62 -10.88 10.16
N VAL A 204 -9.51 -11.91 9.34
CA VAL A 204 -10.38 -13.08 9.35
C VAL A 204 -9.63 -14.22 10.00
N VAL A 205 -10.13 -14.74 11.12
CA VAL A 205 -9.56 -15.89 11.83
C VAL A 205 -10.65 -16.94 11.99
N GLY A 206 -10.55 -18.01 11.20
CA GLY A 206 -11.61 -19.02 11.11
C GLY A 206 -12.91 -18.40 10.59
N ASP A 207 -13.96 -18.47 11.38
CA ASP A 207 -15.30 -17.94 11.09
C ASP A 207 -15.56 -16.57 11.74
N ARG A 208 -14.51 -15.87 12.20
CA ARG A 208 -14.64 -14.62 12.97
C ARG A 208 -13.84 -13.49 12.36
N LEU A 209 -14.42 -12.31 12.47
CA LEU A 209 -13.71 -11.05 12.33
C LEU A 209 -13.03 -10.69 13.65
N VAL A 210 -11.76 -10.33 13.58
CA VAL A 210 -10.94 -9.90 14.72
C VAL A 210 -10.24 -8.60 14.39
N PHE A 211 -9.88 -7.82 15.42
CA PHE A 211 -9.27 -6.51 15.25
C PHE A 211 -8.08 -6.32 16.18
N GLY A 212 -7.00 -5.78 15.63
CA GLY A 212 -5.78 -5.50 16.38
C GLY A 212 -4.78 -6.66 16.44
N PRO A 213 -3.57 -6.40 16.95
CA PRO A 213 -2.51 -7.40 17.06
C PRO A 213 -2.86 -8.55 18.01
N ASP A 214 -3.79 -8.33 18.94
CA ASP A 214 -4.25 -9.32 19.93
C ASP A 214 -5.45 -10.16 19.45
N ASP A 215 -5.88 -10.00 18.19
CA ASP A 215 -7.04 -10.71 17.61
C ASP A 215 -8.32 -10.62 18.44
N LYS A 216 -8.62 -9.43 18.95
CA LYS A 216 -9.86 -9.21 19.71
C LYS A 216 -11.07 -9.42 18.78
N PRO A 217 -12.05 -10.27 19.12
CA PRO A 217 -13.25 -10.45 18.31
C PRO A 217 -13.96 -9.12 18.05
N LEU A 218 -14.28 -8.85 16.78
CA LEU A 218 -14.97 -7.66 16.35
C LEU A 218 -16.33 -8.03 15.74
N LEU A 219 -17.40 -7.54 16.35
CA LEU A 219 -18.72 -7.55 15.74
C LEU A 219 -18.92 -6.24 14.97
N LEU A 220 -19.17 -6.34 13.67
CA LEU A 220 -19.50 -5.19 12.84
C LEU A 220 -20.96 -4.76 13.08
N LYS A 221 -21.14 -3.54 13.57
CA LYS A 221 -22.43 -2.88 13.77
C LYS A 221 -22.44 -1.64 12.89
N GLY A 222 -23.06 -1.74 11.72
CA GLY A 222 -22.97 -0.66 10.76
C GLY A 222 -24.15 -0.54 9.81
N VAL A 223 -24.06 0.49 8.98
CA VAL A 223 -25.06 0.87 7.99
C VAL A 223 -24.38 1.13 6.65
N ASN A 224 -25.09 0.94 5.54
CA ASN A 224 -24.72 1.56 4.27
C ASN A 224 -24.99 3.06 4.41
N TYR A 225 -23.98 3.89 4.18
CA TYR A 225 -24.06 5.32 4.41
C TYR A 225 -24.18 6.11 3.11
N SER A 226 -25.20 6.96 3.07
CA SER A 226 -25.36 8.09 2.17
C SER A 226 -25.80 9.28 3.03
N PRO A 227 -25.33 10.52 2.74
CA PRO A 227 -25.73 11.68 3.53
C PRO A 227 -27.24 11.86 3.55
N SER A 228 -27.78 12.19 4.72
CA SER A 228 -29.22 12.36 4.91
C SER A 228 -29.81 13.51 4.09
N ALA A 229 -29.01 14.55 3.81
CA ALA A 229 -29.41 15.68 2.96
C ALA A 229 -29.36 15.34 1.46
N HIS A 230 -28.42 14.47 1.04
CA HIS A 230 -28.13 14.19 -0.37
C HIS A 230 -27.91 12.67 -0.59
N PRO A 231 -28.99 11.86 -0.59
CA PRO A 231 -28.88 10.42 -0.78
C PRO A 231 -28.16 10.06 -2.09
N TRP A 232 -27.26 9.08 -2.03
CA TRP A 232 -26.40 8.62 -3.14
C TRP A 232 -25.44 9.67 -3.71
N ARG A 233 -25.37 10.86 -3.10
CA ARG A 233 -24.61 11.99 -3.61
C ARG A 233 -23.49 12.49 -2.69
N LEU A 234 -22.84 11.56 -1.96
CA LEU A 234 -21.82 11.84 -0.95
C LEU A 234 -20.70 12.75 -1.47
N TRP A 235 -20.19 12.48 -2.66
CA TRP A 235 -19.05 13.20 -3.23
C TRP A 235 -19.48 14.36 -4.11
N GLN A 236 -20.64 14.26 -4.76
CA GLN A 236 -21.18 15.27 -5.65
C GLN A 236 -21.71 16.48 -4.87
N GLU A 237 -22.34 16.25 -3.71
CA GLU A 237 -22.98 17.26 -2.88
C GLU A 237 -22.45 17.18 -1.43
N TRP A 238 -21.13 17.34 -1.28
CA TRP A 238 -20.46 17.32 0.02
C TRP A 238 -20.99 18.41 0.96
N ASP A 239 -21.65 17.99 2.04
CA ASP A 239 -22.15 18.84 3.12
C ASP A 239 -21.62 18.35 4.47
N GLU A 240 -20.48 18.91 4.89
CA GLU A 240 -19.78 18.48 6.10
C GLU A 240 -20.65 18.56 7.39
N PRO A 241 -21.39 19.65 7.67
CA PRO A 241 -22.33 19.70 8.80
C PRO A 241 -23.30 18.50 8.84
N THR A 242 -23.85 18.11 7.69
CA THR A 242 -24.72 16.92 7.59
C THR A 242 -23.93 15.65 7.87
N VAL A 243 -22.74 15.48 7.29
CA VAL A 243 -21.89 14.31 7.55
C VAL A 243 -21.55 14.20 9.04
N VAL A 244 -21.15 15.29 9.70
CA VAL A 244 -20.86 15.30 11.14
C VAL A 244 -22.08 14.90 11.96
N LYS A 245 -23.26 15.43 11.62
CA LYS A 245 -24.52 15.11 12.30
C LYS A 245 -24.90 13.63 12.12
N ASP A 246 -24.78 13.11 10.90
CA ASP A 246 -25.11 11.73 10.59
C ASP A 246 -24.17 10.76 11.34
N PHE A 247 -22.86 11.05 11.39
CA PHE A 247 -21.89 10.24 12.15
C PHE A 247 -22.10 10.31 13.67
N ALA A 248 -22.48 11.47 14.22
CA ALA A 248 -22.88 11.58 15.62
C ALA A 248 -24.09 10.68 15.93
N LEU A 249 -25.11 10.69 15.07
CA LEU A 249 -26.28 9.82 15.24
C LEU A 249 -25.91 8.33 15.17
N MET A 250 -25.07 7.94 14.21
CA MET A 250 -24.59 6.55 14.09
C MET A 250 -23.82 6.12 15.34
N HIS A 251 -22.99 7.01 15.90
CA HIS A 251 -22.28 6.77 17.16
C HIS A 251 -23.25 6.55 18.33
N ASP A 252 -24.23 7.44 18.49
CA ASP A 252 -25.22 7.36 19.58
C ASP A 252 -26.07 6.09 19.48
N LEU A 253 -26.31 5.58 18.26
CA LEU A 253 -26.99 4.29 18.00
C LEU A 253 -26.08 3.07 18.21
N GLY A 254 -24.79 3.28 18.49
CA GLY A 254 -23.81 2.22 18.77
C GLY A 254 -23.20 1.59 17.52
N SER A 255 -23.23 2.27 16.36
CA SER A 255 -22.49 1.85 15.18
C SER A 255 -20.98 2.00 15.39
N ASN A 256 -20.21 1.02 14.89
CA ASN A 256 -18.74 1.04 14.89
C ASN A 256 -18.16 1.00 13.47
N THR A 257 -19.01 0.86 12.46
CA THR A 257 -18.61 0.86 11.05
C THR A 257 -19.71 1.42 10.16
N VAL A 258 -19.32 1.87 8.98
CA VAL A 258 -20.21 2.28 7.89
C VAL A 258 -19.67 1.70 6.59
N ARG A 259 -20.56 1.37 5.66
CA ARG A 259 -20.16 1.05 4.28
C ARG A 259 -20.41 2.28 3.41
N ILE A 260 -19.35 2.83 2.85
CA ILE A 260 -19.41 4.01 1.95
C ILE A 260 -19.06 3.57 0.53
N PHE A 261 -19.41 4.41 -0.45
CA PHE A 261 -19.17 4.13 -1.86
C PHE A 261 -18.25 5.21 -2.41
N VAL A 262 -17.13 4.82 -3.01
CA VAL A 262 -16.37 5.68 -3.91
C VAL A 262 -16.56 5.04 -5.27
N THR A 263 -17.18 5.74 -6.21
CA THR A 263 -17.46 5.17 -7.53
C THR A 263 -16.42 5.62 -8.54
N VAL A 264 -16.26 4.85 -9.62
CA VAL A 264 -15.45 5.25 -10.77
C VAL A 264 -15.95 6.59 -11.34
N ASP A 265 -17.27 6.78 -11.42
CA ASP A 265 -17.87 8.01 -11.93
C ASP A 265 -17.55 9.21 -11.04
N ASP A 266 -17.57 9.05 -9.72
CA ASP A 266 -17.20 10.11 -8.77
C ASP A 266 -15.75 10.55 -8.92
N TRP A 267 -14.85 9.59 -9.14
CA TRP A 267 -13.44 9.87 -9.37
C TRP A 267 -13.20 10.51 -10.73
N GLN A 268 -13.78 9.97 -11.81
CA GLN A 268 -13.58 10.48 -13.17
C GLN A 268 -14.10 11.91 -13.35
N HIS A 269 -15.24 12.24 -12.73
CA HIS A 269 -15.80 13.59 -12.79
C HIS A 269 -15.22 14.56 -11.75
N GLY A 270 -14.30 14.09 -10.90
CA GLY A 270 -13.64 14.90 -9.87
C GLY A 270 -14.53 15.27 -8.67
N TYR A 271 -15.65 14.57 -8.48
CA TYR A 271 -16.51 14.73 -7.30
C TYR A 271 -15.82 14.17 -6.04
N PHE A 272 -15.19 13.01 -6.17
CA PHE A 272 -14.31 12.46 -5.13
C PHE A 272 -12.97 13.20 -5.13
N THR A 273 -12.51 13.60 -3.94
CA THR A 273 -11.18 14.19 -3.75
C THR A 273 -10.53 13.66 -2.49
N ARG A 274 -9.19 13.54 -2.50
CA ARG A 274 -8.40 13.12 -1.33
C ARG A 274 -8.71 13.97 -0.08
N PRO A 275 -8.78 15.31 -0.13
CA PRO A 275 -9.14 16.11 1.05
C PRO A 275 -10.52 15.78 1.64
N ARG A 276 -11.53 15.46 0.80
CA ARG A 276 -12.86 15.07 1.28
C ARG A 276 -12.84 13.69 1.94
N MET A 277 -12.12 12.74 1.36
CA MET A 277 -11.94 11.40 1.95
C MET A 277 -11.22 11.50 3.30
N GLU A 278 -10.12 12.26 3.37
CA GLU A 278 -9.41 12.53 4.62
C GLU A 278 -10.34 13.14 5.68
N ARG A 279 -11.15 14.13 5.28
CA ARG A 279 -12.10 14.76 6.20
C ARG A 279 -13.16 13.79 6.69
N LEU A 280 -13.70 12.93 5.82
CA LEU A 280 -14.64 11.88 6.20
C LEU A 280 -14.00 10.89 7.19
N LEU A 281 -12.77 10.44 6.92
CA LEU A 281 -12.04 9.52 7.80
C LEU A 281 -11.73 10.15 9.17
N GLN A 282 -11.40 11.44 9.21
CA GLN A 282 -11.23 12.20 10.45
C GLN A 282 -12.53 12.25 11.26
N ILE A 283 -13.66 12.58 10.62
CA ILE A 283 -14.98 12.60 11.27
C ILE A 283 -15.32 11.21 11.80
N ALA A 284 -15.23 10.18 10.95
CA ALA A 284 -15.52 8.80 11.31
C ALA A 284 -14.69 8.33 12.52
N SER A 285 -13.38 8.52 12.46
CA SER A 285 -12.45 8.15 13.54
C SER A 285 -12.74 8.90 14.83
N GLY A 286 -13.11 10.19 14.76
CA GLY A 286 -13.52 10.99 15.93
C GLY A 286 -14.73 10.42 16.68
N TYR A 287 -15.59 9.67 15.97
CA TYR A 287 -16.73 8.95 16.54
C TYR A 287 -16.46 7.46 16.78
N GLY A 288 -15.22 6.99 16.60
CA GLY A 288 -14.85 5.58 16.74
C GLY A 288 -15.45 4.67 15.66
N ILE A 289 -15.88 5.24 14.55
CA ILE A 289 -16.47 4.55 13.39
C ILE A 289 -15.39 4.36 12.33
N ARG A 290 -15.28 3.16 11.76
CA ARG A 290 -14.32 2.88 10.68
C ARG A 290 -15.04 2.44 9.39
N PRO A 291 -14.80 3.11 8.25
CA PRO A 291 -15.47 2.75 7.01
C PRO A 291 -14.99 1.43 6.39
N ILE A 292 -15.91 0.70 5.77
CA ILE A 292 -15.66 -0.24 4.68
C ILE A 292 -15.92 0.54 3.38
N VAL A 293 -14.96 0.57 2.47
CA VAL A 293 -15.05 1.38 1.25
C VAL A 293 -15.37 0.48 0.06
N SER A 294 -16.56 0.64 -0.50
CA SER A 294 -16.99 -0.03 -1.73
C SER A 294 -16.46 0.71 -2.95
N LEU A 295 -15.65 0.04 -3.76
CA LEU A 295 -14.88 0.61 -4.86
C LEU A 295 -15.60 0.62 -6.21
N PHE A 296 -16.38 -0.42 -6.49
CA PHE A 296 -17.07 -0.57 -7.77
C PHE A 296 -18.55 -0.80 -7.52
N ASP A 297 -19.30 0.31 -7.39
CA ASP A 297 -20.76 0.29 -7.42
C ASP A 297 -21.28 0.75 -8.79
N SER A 298 -22.34 0.10 -9.25
CA SER A 298 -22.99 0.31 -10.56
C SER A 298 -22.07 0.19 -11.78
N TYR A 299 -20.79 -0.09 -11.57
CA TYR A 299 -19.77 -0.26 -12.60
C TYR A 299 -20.07 -1.49 -13.46
N ARG A 300 -20.18 -1.28 -14.78
CA ARG A 300 -20.51 -2.33 -15.77
C ARG A 300 -21.85 -3.05 -15.50
N LYS A 301 -22.76 -2.44 -14.72
CA LYS A 301 -24.07 -3.01 -14.31
C LYS A 301 -25.15 -3.00 -15.42
N TYR A 302 -24.99 -2.16 -16.45
CA TYR A 302 -26.00 -1.94 -17.50
C TYR A 302 -25.49 -2.35 -18.89
N PRO A 303 -25.58 -3.63 -19.27
CA PRO A 303 -25.03 -4.06 -20.55
C PRO A 303 -25.88 -3.69 -21.77
N ALA A 304 -25.25 -3.28 -22.87
CA ALA A 304 -25.88 -3.15 -24.18
C ALA A 304 -25.98 -4.52 -24.89
N PRO A 305 -26.89 -4.72 -25.86
CA PRO A 305 -26.93 -5.95 -26.66
C PRO A 305 -25.60 -6.24 -27.36
N GLY A 306 -25.11 -7.48 -27.27
CA GLY A 306 -23.83 -7.90 -27.85
C GLY A 306 -22.59 -7.49 -27.05
N TRP A 307 -22.76 -6.96 -25.84
CA TRP A 307 -21.69 -6.39 -25.02
C TRP A 307 -21.22 -7.40 -23.96
N ASP A 308 -20.11 -8.10 -24.21
CA ASP A 308 -19.44 -8.93 -23.19
C ASP A 308 -18.49 -8.05 -22.36
N ASN A 309 -19.08 -7.34 -21.40
CA ASN A 309 -18.42 -6.22 -20.74
C ASN A 309 -17.51 -6.62 -19.57
N TRP A 310 -17.20 -7.90 -19.41
CA TRP A 310 -16.26 -8.39 -18.38
C TRP A 310 -15.10 -9.11 -19.09
N PRO A 311 -14.22 -8.37 -19.78
CA PRO A 311 -13.11 -8.98 -20.52
C PRO A 311 -12.21 -9.79 -19.59
N THR A 312 -11.77 -10.94 -20.10
CA THR A 312 -11.04 -11.97 -19.37
C THR A 312 -9.52 -11.72 -19.26
N SER A 313 -9.01 -10.62 -19.81
CA SER A 313 -7.58 -10.44 -20.11
C SER A 313 -7.06 -9.01 -19.92
N ASP A 314 -5.73 -8.90 -19.93
CA ASP A 314 -4.95 -7.64 -20.01
C ASP A 314 -5.20 -6.84 -21.30
N SER A 315 -6.03 -7.34 -22.22
CA SER A 315 -6.46 -6.62 -23.42
C SER A 315 -7.73 -5.80 -23.20
N ASP A 316 -8.24 -5.74 -21.97
CA ASP A 316 -9.32 -4.81 -21.61
C ASP A 316 -8.85 -3.36 -21.75
N PRO A 317 -9.44 -2.56 -22.66
CA PRO A 317 -9.04 -1.17 -22.84
C PRO A 317 -9.29 -0.31 -21.59
N ALA A 318 -10.15 -0.73 -20.67
CA ALA A 318 -10.40 -0.02 -19.42
C ALA A 318 -9.43 -0.38 -18.29
N ALA A 319 -8.60 -1.42 -18.44
CA ALA A 319 -7.66 -1.83 -17.38
C ALA A 319 -6.72 -0.71 -16.90
N PRO A 320 -6.15 0.13 -17.80
CA PRO A 320 -5.33 1.26 -17.35
C PRO A 320 -6.12 2.25 -16.48
N MET A 321 -7.37 2.57 -16.85
CA MET A 321 -8.22 3.46 -16.07
C MET A 321 -8.57 2.84 -14.70
N GLU A 322 -8.91 1.56 -14.65
CA GLU A 322 -9.17 0.85 -13.39
C GLU A 322 -7.96 0.89 -12.44
N HIS A 323 -6.75 0.72 -12.98
CA HIS A 323 -5.51 0.85 -12.21
C HIS A 323 -5.28 2.28 -11.70
N ASP A 324 -5.50 3.30 -12.54
CA ASP A 324 -5.38 4.71 -12.14
C ASP A 324 -6.38 5.06 -11.02
N TYR A 325 -7.61 4.57 -11.15
CA TYR A 325 -8.66 4.72 -10.14
C TYR A 325 -8.29 4.06 -8.81
N LEU A 326 -7.89 2.79 -8.86
CA LEU A 326 -7.49 2.04 -7.67
C LEU A 326 -6.26 2.65 -6.99
N SER A 327 -5.25 3.06 -7.76
CA SER A 327 -4.08 3.77 -7.22
C SER A 327 -4.51 5.04 -6.50
N ALA A 328 -5.40 5.84 -7.10
CA ALA A 328 -5.85 7.10 -6.51
C ALA A 328 -6.73 6.93 -5.25
N VAL A 329 -7.54 5.88 -5.19
CA VAL A 329 -8.54 5.68 -4.11
C VAL A 329 -8.03 4.77 -2.99
N VAL A 330 -7.20 3.77 -3.30
CA VAL A 330 -6.69 2.79 -2.32
C VAL A 330 -5.25 3.12 -1.91
N GLY A 331 -4.37 3.42 -2.86
CA GLY A 331 -2.92 3.59 -2.62
C GLY A 331 -2.56 4.52 -1.46
N PRO A 332 -3.12 5.75 -1.39
CA PRO A 332 -2.85 6.70 -0.30
C PRO A 332 -3.23 6.20 1.11
N TYR A 333 -4.06 5.15 1.21
CA TYR A 333 -4.62 4.65 2.47
C TYR A 333 -4.16 3.23 2.82
N ALA A 334 -3.13 2.70 2.13
CA ALA A 334 -2.68 1.31 2.30
C ALA A 334 -2.32 0.90 3.74
N LEU A 335 -1.97 1.86 4.60
CA LEU A 335 -1.73 1.61 6.03
C LEU A 335 -2.69 2.35 6.97
N ASP A 336 -3.75 2.93 6.44
CA ASP A 336 -4.65 3.78 7.21
C ASP A 336 -5.71 2.96 7.97
N THR A 337 -5.43 2.66 9.23
CA THR A 337 -6.32 1.91 10.14
C THR A 337 -7.65 2.60 10.48
N ARG A 338 -7.91 3.81 9.94
CA ARG A 338 -9.25 4.40 9.96
C ARG A 338 -10.19 3.64 9.02
N ILE A 339 -9.68 2.93 8.01
CA ILE A 339 -10.44 2.05 7.11
C ILE A 339 -10.42 0.61 7.65
N LEU A 340 -11.54 -0.11 7.55
CA LEU A 340 -11.63 -1.52 7.95
C LEU A 340 -11.30 -2.48 6.82
N ALA A 341 -11.82 -2.22 5.63
CA ALA A 341 -11.77 -3.15 4.51
C ALA A 341 -12.07 -2.44 3.19
N TRP A 342 -11.61 -3.06 2.10
CA TRP A 342 -12.01 -2.71 0.75
C TRP A 342 -13.08 -3.68 0.27
N ASP A 343 -14.26 -3.16 -0.05
CA ASP A 343 -15.28 -3.91 -0.77
C ASP A 343 -15.04 -3.70 -2.27
N ILE A 344 -14.50 -4.71 -2.93
CA ILE A 344 -14.00 -4.59 -4.29
C ILE A 344 -15.13 -4.55 -5.33
N CYS A 345 -16.38 -4.87 -4.99
CA CYS A 345 -17.51 -4.66 -5.88
C CYS A 345 -18.85 -4.82 -5.16
N ASN A 346 -19.76 -3.85 -5.37
CA ASN A 346 -21.14 -3.95 -4.93
C ASN A 346 -21.94 -4.83 -5.90
N GLU A 347 -22.54 -5.91 -5.39
CA GLU A 347 -23.49 -6.76 -6.15
C GLU A 347 -22.94 -7.26 -7.48
N VAL A 348 -21.73 -7.80 -7.48
CA VAL A 348 -21.06 -8.29 -8.71
C VAL A 348 -21.86 -9.39 -9.42
N ASP A 349 -22.74 -10.07 -8.70
CA ASP A 349 -23.64 -11.12 -9.16
C ASP A 349 -25.02 -10.64 -9.62
N TYR A 350 -25.26 -9.33 -9.64
CA TYR A 350 -26.53 -8.72 -10.04
C TYR A 350 -26.44 -7.87 -11.29
N VAL A 351 -27.35 -8.12 -12.24
CA VAL A 351 -27.54 -7.33 -13.46
C VAL A 351 -29.04 -7.05 -13.63
N ILE A 352 -29.38 -5.81 -13.97
CA ILE A 352 -30.76 -5.29 -14.03
C ILE A 352 -31.54 -5.88 -15.22
N PRO A 353 -32.88 -6.08 -15.11
CA PRO A 353 -33.58 -7.26 -15.61
C PRO A 353 -34.00 -7.25 -17.09
N TYR A 354 -33.43 -6.38 -17.92
CA TYR A 354 -33.69 -6.38 -19.38
C TYR A 354 -32.65 -7.16 -20.19
N ALA A 355 -31.67 -7.76 -19.51
CA ALA A 355 -30.56 -8.43 -20.15
C ALA A 355 -30.68 -9.94 -19.93
N GLU A 356 -30.58 -10.72 -21.00
CA GLU A 356 -30.41 -12.18 -21.04
C GLU A 356 -29.15 -12.70 -20.29
N TRP A 357 -28.55 -11.89 -19.41
CA TRP A 357 -27.19 -12.03 -18.87
C TRP A 357 -27.22 -12.53 -17.42
N VAL A 358 -27.66 -13.78 -17.25
CA VAL A 358 -27.67 -14.43 -15.93
C VAL A 358 -26.23 -14.64 -15.45
N TRP A 359 -25.94 -14.47 -14.15
CA TRP A 359 -24.64 -14.77 -13.53
C TRP A 359 -24.00 -16.04 -14.11
N LYS A 360 -24.82 -17.10 -14.24
CA LYS A 360 -24.49 -18.41 -14.78
C LYS A 360 -23.75 -18.40 -16.12
N GLU A 361 -24.03 -17.46 -17.02
CA GLU A 361 -23.48 -17.45 -18.38
C GLU A 361 -22.13 -16.72 -18.45
N HIS A 362 -21.89 -15.75 -17.55
CA HIS A 362 -20.66 -14.92 -17.56
C HIS A 362 -19.92 -14.93 -16.22
N ALA A 363 -20.12 -15.96 -15.40
CA ALA A 363 -19.45 -16.09 -14.10
C ALA A 363 -17.92 -16.15 -14.27
N ALA A 364 -17.42 -16.86 -15.28
CA ALA A 364 -15.98 -16.99 -15.54
C ALA A 364 -15.33 -15.62 -15.81
N ASN A 365 -15.98 -14.81 -16.65
CA ASN A 365 -15.55 -13.46 -17.01
C ASN A 365 -15.51 -12.53 -15.79
N ARG A 366 -16.57 -12.54 -14.97
CA ARG A 366 -16.65 -11.76 -13.73
C ARG A 366 -15.63 -12.20 -12.69
N LEU A 367 -15.42 -13.50 -12.51
CA LEU A 367 -14.38 -14.03 -11.63
C LEU A 367 -12.97 -13.67 -12.13
N ALA A 368 -12.73 -13.69 -13.44
CA ALA A 368 -11.45 -13.26 -14.02
C ALA A 368 -11.18 -11.77 -13.72
N TRP A 369 -12.18 -10.91 -13.92
CA TRP A 369 -12.08 -9.50 -13.56
C TRP A 369 -11.86 -9.29 -12.06
N LEU A 370 -12.65 -9.93 -11.20
CA LEU A 370 -12.48 -9.84 -9.74
C LEU A 370 -11.07 -10.25 -9.30
N ARG A 371 -10.51 -11.32 -9.90
CA ARG A 371 -9.12 -11.74 -9.62
C ARG A 371 -8.12 -10.69 -10.02
N ARG A 372 -8.29 -10.03 -11.18
CA ARG A 372 -7.41 -8.94 -11.61
C ARG A 372 -7.47 -7.76 -10.65
N ILE A 373 -8.68 -7.32 -10.29
CA ILE A 373 -8.89 -6.22 -9.34
C ILE A 373 -8.27 -6.54 -7.99
N ALA A 374 -8.57 -7.72 -7.42
CA ALA A 374 -8.00 -8.14 -6.15
C ALA A 374 -6.47 -8.24 -6.21
N ALA A 375 -5.91 -8.81 -7.28
CA ALA A 375 -4.47 -8.90 -7.48
C ALA A 375 -3.80 -7.52 -7.53
N TYR A 376 -4.42 -6.56 -8.24
CA TYR A 376 -3.93 -5.19 -8.29
C TYR A 376 -4.06 -4.47 -6.95
N VAL A 377 -5.20 -4.57 -6.26
CA VAL A 377 -5.35 -4.01 -4.92
C VAL A 377 -4.27 -4.57 -3.97
N ARG A 378 -3.90 -5.85 -4.10
CA ARG A 378 -2.82 -6.46 -3.30
C ARG A 378 -1.41 -5.97 -3.65
N THR A 379 -1.20 -5.33 -4.79
CA THR A 379 0.09 -4.68 -5.07
C THR A 379 0.21 -3.36 -4.33
N ILE A 380 -0.89 -2.64 -4.14
CA ILE A 380 -0.96 -1.30 -3.52
C ILE A 380 -1.30 -1.32 -2.02
N ASP A 381 -2.13 -2.26 -1.56
CA ASP A 381 -2.52 -2.45 -0.17
C ASP A 381 -2.57 -3.95 0.20
N ARG A 382 -1.63 -4.32 1.07
CA ARG A 382 -1.48 -5.69 1.59
C ARG A 382 -2.08 -5.89 2.96
N ALA A 383 -2.53 -4.83 3.62
CA ALA A 383 -2.89 -4.84 5.02
C ALA A 383 -4.40 -4.97 5.23
N HIS A 384 -5.20 -4.22 4.49
CA HIS A 384 -6.65 -4.27 4.65
C HIS A 384 -7.27 -5.51 3.99
N PRO A 385 -8.23 -6.18 4.64
CA PRO A 385 -8.94 -7.28 4.02
C PRO A 385 -9.82 -6.80 2.86
N LEU A 386 -9.95 -7.66 1.86
CA LEU A 386 -10.89 -7.51 0.75
C LEU A 386 -12.18 -8.25 1.08
N THR A 387 -13.28 -7.66 0.65
CA THR A 387 -14.58 -8.31 0.58
C THR A 387 -15.27 -7.99 -0.75
N VAL A 388 -16.38 -8.64 -1.03
CA VAL A 388 -17.23 -8.36 -2.17
C VAL A 388 -18.69 -8.59 -1.80
N GLY A 389 -19.58 -7.71 -2.26
CA GLY A 389 -21.02 -7.81 -2.06
C GLY A 389 -21.69 -8.76 -3.06
N LEU A 390 -22.42 -9.76 -2.57
CA LEU A 390 -23.22 -10.70 -3.36
C LEU A 390 -24.70 -10.64 -2.97
N THR A 391 -25.63 -10.58 -3.93
CA THR A 391 -27.07 -10.42 -3.67
C THR A 391 -27.93 -11.61 -4.09
N THR A 392 -27.40 -12.59 -4.82
CA THR A 392 -28.16 -13.73 -5.35
C THR A 392 -27.78 -15.06 -4.70
N HIS A 393 -28.76 -15.98 -4.59
CA HIS A 393 -28.52 -17.36 -4.17
C HIS A 393 -27.65 -18.17 -5.15
N TYR A 394 -27.52 -17.72 -6.41
CA TYR A 394 -26.58 -18.31 -7.36
C TYR A 394 -25.12 -18.00 -7.00
N GLY A 395 -24.86 -16.82 -6.44
CA GLY A 395 -23.59 -16.50 -5.80
C GLY A 395 -23.29 -17.42 -4.60
N LEU A 396 -24.32 -17.87 -3.86
CA LEU A 396 -24.16 -18.74 -2.70
C LEU A 396 -23.76 -20.19 -3.04
N ASN A 397 -24.33 -20.77 -4.11
CA ASN A 397 -24.33 -22.22 -4.26
C ASN A 397 -23.20 -22.82 -5.13
N GLN A 398 -22.41 -22.03 -5.86
CA GLN A 398 -21.27 -22.58 -6.64
C GLN A 398 -19.94 -21.80 -6.60
N PRO A 399 -19.89 -20.46 -6.44
CA PRO A 399 -18.61 -19.75 -6.36
C PRO A 399 -18.13 -19.38 -4.94
N VAL A 400 -18.91 -19.50 -3.86
CA VAL A 400 -18.40 -19.09 -2.52
C VAL A 400 -17.49 -20.14 -1.88
N GLN A 401 -17.72 -21.43 -2.11
CA GLN A 401 -16.98 -22.52 -1.44
C GLN A 401 -15.85 -23.14 -2.27
N ALA A 402 -15.80 -22.85 -3.58
CA ALA A 402 -14.77 -23.39 -4.45
C ALA A 402 -13.50 -22.55 -4.37
N ALA A 403 -12.31 -23.18 -4.35
CA ALA A 403 -11.03 -22.46 -4.29
C ALA A 403 -10.80 -21.55 -5.52
N ASP A 404 -11.49 -21.82 -6.62
CA ASP A 404 -11.52 -21.02 -7.83
C ASP A 404 -12.70 -20.03 -7.88
N GLY A 405 -13.53 -19.96 -6.84
CA GLY A 405 -14.64 -19.03 -6.75
C GLY A 405 -14.32 -17.75 -5.98
N VAL A 406 -15.35 -16.95 -5.65
CA VAL A 406 -15.24 -15.67 -4.93
C VAL A 406 -14.51 -15.81 -3.59
N GLY A 407 -14.76 -16.90 -2.84
CA GLY A 407 -14.09 -17.15 -1.57
C GLY A 407 -12.58 -17.37 -1.67
N GLY A 408 -12.07 -17.70 -2.85
CA GLY A 408 -10.62 -17.76 -3.14
C GLY A 408 -10.00 -16.42 -3.56
N ILE A 409 -10.81 -15.37 -3.73
CA ILE A 409 -10.39 -14.05 -4.23
C ILE A 409 -10.31 -13.02 -3.10
N VAL A 410 -11.24 -13.08 -2.14
CA VAL A 410 -11.39 -12.11 -1.04
C VAL A 410 -11.19 -12.80 0.32
N ASP A 411 -10.90 -12.03 1.37
CA ASP A 411 -10.66 -12.60 2.71
C ASP A 411 -11.97 -13.02 3.39
N TYR A 412 -13.06 -12.30 3.11
CA TYR A 412 -14.41 -12.67 3.54
C TYR A 412 -15.45 -12.21 2.54
N VAL A 413 -16.57 -12.93 2.47
CA VAL A 413 -17.68 -12.61 1.56
C VAL A 413 -18.76 -11.83 2.31
N SER A 414 -19.30 -10.79 1.68
CA SER A 414 -20.40 -9.98 2.21
C SER A 414 -21.69 -10.30 1.43
N PHE A 415 -22.76 -10.65 2.15
CA PHE A 415 -24.04 -11.01 1.53
C PHE A 415 -25.06 -9.87 1.69
N HIS A 416 -25.65 -9.45 0.58
CA HIS A 416 -26.77 -8.52 0.55
C HIS A 416 -28.06 -9.30 0.65
N TYR A 417 -28.56 -9.41 1.87
CA TYR A 417 -29.81 -10.12 2.12
C TYR A 417 -31.01 -9.21 1.87
N TYR A 418 -31.81 -9.57 0.87
CA TYR A 418 -33.16 -9.06 0.68
C TYR A 418 -34.12 -10.24 0.61
N GLU A 419 -35.20 -10.23 1.39
CA GLU A 419 -36.12 -11.37 1.51
C GLU A 419 -36.54 -11.94 0.14
N HIS A 420 -36.86 -11.07 -0.83
CA HIS A 420 -37.29 -11.46 -2.18
C HIS A 420 -36.20 -12.10 -3.06
N ASN A 421 -34.91 -12.01 -2.72
CA ASN A 421 -33.81 -12.58 -3.52
C ASN A 421 -33.49 -14.05 -3.18
N TYR A 422 -34.05 -14.55 -2.07
CA TYR A 422 -33.70 -15.86 -1.50
C TYR A 422 -34.89 -16.83 -1.41
N TYR A 423 -36.05 -16.48 -1.98
CA TYR A 423 -37.23 -17.33 -2.08
C TYR A 423 -37.60 -17.66 -3.53
#